data_AF-A0A6G3WNM9-F1
#
_entry.id   AF-A0A6G3WNM9-F1
#
_cell.length_a   1.000
_cell.length_b   1.000
_cell.length_c   1.000
_cell.angle_alpha   90.00
_cell.angle_beta   90.00
_cell.angle_gamma   90.00
#
_symmetry.space_group_name_H-M   'P 1'
#
loop_
_entity.id
_entity.type
_entity.pdbx_description
1 polymer ?
#
loop_
_entity_poly.entity_id
_entity_poly.type
_entity_poly.pdbx_seq_one_letter_code
_entity_poly.pdbx_strand_id
1 'polypeptide(L)'
;VNYIRNSVKATVDAYDGKVKLYEWDTKDPVLKTWRKAFPGTVEARGEIPQELMEHLRYPQDLFKVQRELLTRYHVEDPAQFYSGSDAWQVPDDPTNKEPGSVPPYYLSMKMPGQEAQQFSLTTTFTPRGRPNLGAFMAVNADAASKDYGEMRLLRVTSTVKGPGQVQSELNGNDDVAEFVRNLKGTDSDIEYGNLLTVPLEGGFLYIEPVYTRGGNQNYPLLRKVAASYGSKIVFENSLGEALNAVFGVEDDGATTPPDPSEPPGETDE
;
A
#
# COMPACT_ATOMS: atom_id res chain seq x y z
N VAL A 1 -0.77 21.63 7.19
CA VAL A 1 -1.55 21.81 5.94
C VAL A 1 -2.94 22.26 6.34
N ASN A 2 -3.37 23.44 5.90
CA ASN A 2 -4.68 24.00 6.29
C ASN A 2 -5.79 23.70 5.27
N TYR A 3 -5.42 23.30 4.05
CA TYR A 3 -6.35 22.95 2.98
C TYR A 3 -5.67 21.96 2.02
N ILE A 4 -6.36 20.88 1.67
CA ILE A 4 -5.93 19.94 0.63
C ILE A 4 -7.17 19.24 0.07
N ARG A 5 -7.23 19.06 -1.26
CA ARG A 5 -8.32 18.40 -1.97
C ARG A 5 -7.77 17.64 -3.18
N ASN A 6 -8.46 16.55 -3.54
CA ASN A 6 -8.23 15.81 -4.79
C ASN A 6 -9.07 16.46 -5.91
N SER A 7 -8.74 17.71 -6.24
CA SER A 7 -9.62 18.57 -7.04
C SER A 7 -9.60 18.27 -8.53
N VAL A 8 -8.43 17.91 -9.06
CA VAL A 8 -8.22 17.67 -10.49
C VAL A 8 -7.42 16.39 -10.71
N LYS A 9 -7.61 15.79 -11.88
CA LYS A 9 -6.73 14.74 -12.42
C LYS A 9 -5.95 15.33 -13.58
N ALA A 10 -4.63 15.15 -13.56
CA ALA A 10 -3.76 15.60 -14.63
C ALA A 10 -3.26 14.39 -15.42
N THR A 11 -3.29 14.48 -16.74
CA THR A 11 -2.63 13.53 -17.63
C THR A 11 -1.55 14.28 -18.42
N VAL A 12 -0.43 13.62 -18.66
CA VAL A 12 0.64 14.13 -19.50
C VAL A 12 0.80 13.15 -20.64
N ASP A 13 0.66 13.64 -21.86
CA ASP A 13 0.96 12.86 -23.06
C ASP A 13 2.47 12.58 -23.11
N ALA A 14 2.84 11.31 -23.27
CA ALA A 14 4.23 10.89 -23.21
C ALA A 14 5.05 11.27 -24.45
N TYR A 15 4.39 11.56 -25.59
CA TYR A 15 5.04 11.88 -26.84
C TYR A 15 5.27 13.38 -27.00
N ASP A 16 4.26 14.20 -26.71
CA ASP A 16 4.32 15.65 -26.93
C ASP A 16 4.37 16.48 -25.62
N GLY A 17 4.22 15.84 -24.46
CA GLY A 17 4.25 16.50 -23.15
C GLY A 17 2.98 17.32 -22.85
N LYS A 18 1.93 17.20 -23.66
CA LYS A 18 0.69 17.95 -23.47
C LYS A 18 0.01 17.55 -22.17
N VAL A 19 -0.21 18.55 -21.32
CA VAL A 19 -0.94 18.38 -20.06
C VAL A 19 -2.43 18.63 -20.31
N LYS A 20 -3.27 17.68 -19.88
CA LYS A 20 -4.72 17.89 -19.76
C LYS A 20 -5.12 17.80 -18.29
N LEU A 21 -5.97 18.72 -17.86
CA LEU A 21 -6.52 18.74 -16.51
C LEU A 21 -8.01 18.44 -16.58
N TYR A 22 -8.46 17.50 -15.76
CA TYR A 22 -9.86 17.12 -15.65
C TYR A 22 -10.38 17.44 -14.26
N GLU A 23 -11.57 18.02 -14.19
CA GLU A 23 -12.29 18.26 -12.95
C GLU A 23 -12.60 16.93 -12.22
N TRP A 24 -12.36 16.89 -10.91
CA TRP A 24 -12.65 15.72 -10.08
C TRP A 24 -13.59 16.04 -8.91
N ASP A 25 -13.21 16.97 -8.02
CA ASP A 25 -14.07 17.45 -6.93
C ASP A 25 -14.89 18.67 -7.39
N THR A 26 -16.07 18.42 -7.95
CA THR A 26 -17.01 19.45 -8.44
C THR A 26 -17.52 20.38 -7.34
N LYS A 27 -17.29 20.06 -6.06
CA LYS A 27 -17.70 20.88 -4.92
C LYS A 27 -16.59 21.81 -4.43
N ASP A 28 -15.35 21.62 -4.86
CA ASP A 28 -14.20 22.42 -4.43
C ASP A 28 -14.34 23.91 -4.84
N PRO A 29 -14.42 24.85 -3.87
CA PRO A 29 -14.50 26.27 -4.19
C PRO A 29 -13.22 26.83 -4.84
N VAL A 30 -12.05 26.26 -4.54
CA VAL A 30 -10.77 26.66 -5.12
C VAL A 30 -10.76 26.29 -6.60
N LEU A 31 -11.12 25.04 -6.94
CA LEU A 31 -11.27 24.61 -8.33
C LEU A 31 -12.26 25.48 -9.10
N LYS A 32 -13.44 25.76 -8.53
CA LYS A 32 -14.45 26.63 -9.15
C LYS A 32 -13.89 28.02 -9.46
N THR A 33 -13.08 28.58 -8.56
CA THR A 33 -12.45 29.88 -8.76
C THR A 33 -11.39 29.83 -9.87
N TRP A 34 -10.56 28.79 -9.88
CA TRP A 34 -9.56 28.56 -10.92
C TRP A 34 -10.19 28.44 -12.32
N ARG A 35 -11.26 27.65 -12.47
CA ARG A 35 -11.99 27.50 -13.73
C ARG A 35 -12.59 28.81 -14.24
N LYS A 36 -12.99 29.72 -13.33
CA LYS A 36 -13.49 31.06 -13.69
C LYS A 36 -12.35 31.99 -14.12
N ALA A 37 -11.23 31.95 -13.41
CA ALA A 37 -10.08 32.82 -13.70
C ALA A 37 -9.34 32.41 -14.98
N PHE A 38 -9.30 31.11 -15.29
CA PHE A 38 -8.64 30.54 -16.46
C PHE A 38 -9.60 29.62 -17.25
N PRO A 39 -10.53 30.20 -18.02
CA PRO A 39 -11.48 29.42 -18.81
C PRO A 39 -10.76 28.49 -19.80
N GLY A 40 -11.25 27.26 -19.95
CA GLY A 40 -10.70 26.27 -20.89
C GLY A 40 -9.42 25.56 -20.42
N THR A 41 -8.93 25.82 -19.21
CA THR A 41 -7.74 25.12 -18.68
C THR A 41 -8.07 23.79 -17.98
N VAL A 42 -9.33 23.60 -17.56
CA VAL A 42 -9.78 22.36 -16.90
C VAL A 42 -11.06 21.86 -17.56
N GLU A 43 -10.96 20.66 -18.11
CA GLU A 43 -12.03 19.94 -18.78
C GLU A 43 -13.00 19.29 -17.79
N ALA A 44 -14.21 19.00 -18.25
CA ALA A 44 -15.20 18.35 -17.41
C ALA A 44 -14.81 16.90 -17.07
N ARG A 45 -15.26 16.40 -15.92
CA ARG A 45 -15.03 14.99 -15.51
C ARG A 45 -15.51 13.98 -16.57
N GLY A 46 -16.62 14.29 -17.24
CA GLY A 46 -17.20 13.42 -18.27
C GLY A 46 -16.35 13.31 -19.54
N GLU A 47 -15.34 14.15 -19.71
CA GLU A 47 -14.40 14.10 -20.84
C GLU A 47 -13.19 13.20 -20.56
N ILE A 48 -13.10 12.61 -19.36
CA ILE A 48 -12.09 11.60 -19.05
C ILE A 48 -12.42 10.34 -19.86
N PRO A 49 -11.53 9.87 -20.76
CA PRO A 49 -11.71 8.61 -21.47
C PRO A 49 -11.86 7.43 -20.50
N GLN A 50 -12.66 6.43 -20.88
CA GLN A 50 -12.92 5.27 -20.02
C GLN A 50 -11.63 4.55 -19.61
N GLU A 51 -10.72 4.32 -20.56
CA GLU A 51 -9.41 3.72 -20.29
C GLU A 51 -8.64 4.48 -19.21
N LEU A 52 -8.62 5.82 -19.28
CA LEU A 52 -7.97 6.63 -18.25
C LEU A 52 -8.68 6.50 -16.89
N MET A 53 -10.01 6.47 -16.88
CA MET A 53 -10.80 6.31 -15.65
C MET A 53 -10.42 5.03 -14.89
N GLU A 54 -10.19 3.93 -15.59
CA GLU A 54 -9.80 2.63 -15.00
C GLU A 54 -8.39 2.67 -14.36
N HIS A 55 -7.53 3.59 -14.79
CA HIS A 55 -6.19 3.77 -14.24
C HIS A 55 -6.08 4.86 -13.16
N LEU A 56 -7.12 5.66 -12.94
CA LEU A 56 -7.12 6.68 -11.89
C LEU A 56 -7.18 6.05 -10.50
N ARG A 57 -6.36 6.57 -9.59
CA ARG A 57 -6.23 6.04 -8.22
C ARG A 57 -6.43 7.12 -7.15
N TYR A 58 -6.63 6.70 -5.91
CA TYR A 58 -6.65 7.64 -4.77
C TYR A 58 -5.24 8.18 -4.47
N PRO A 59 -5.00 9.50 -4.44
CA PRO A 59 -3.64 10.04 -4.36
C PRO A 59 -2.92 9.66 -3.07
N GLN A 60 -1.71 9.11 -3.20
CA GLN A 60 -0.89 8.72 -2.04
C GLN A 60 -0.54 9.89 -1.14
N ASP A 61 -0.20 11.05 -1.69
CA ASP A 61 0.22 12.19 -0.86
C ASP A 61 -0.94 12.81 -0.08
N LEU A 62 -2.15 12.82 -0.66
CA LEU A 62 -3.36 13.17 0.08
C LEU A 62 -3.59 12.19 1.23
N PHE A 63 -3.45 10.89 0.95
CA PHE A 63 -3.61 9.84 1.95
C PHE A 63 -2.54 9.91 3.05
N LYS A 64 -1.29 10.27 2.72
CA LYS A 64 -0.21 10.51 3.70
C LYS A 64 -0.57 11.65 4.66
N VAL A 65 -1.15 12.75 4.17
CA VAL A 65 -1.63 13.84 5.03
C VAL A 65 -2.78 13.38 5.92
N GLN A 66 -3.75 12.65 5.36
CA GLN A 66 -4.91 12.16 6.11
C GLN A 66 -4.54 11.17 7.20
N ARG A 67 -3.67 10.20 6.90
CA ARG A 67 -3.18 9.25 7.91
C ARG A 67 -2.38 9.95 9.00
N GLU A 68 -1.58 10.96 8.67
CA GLU A 68 -0.81 11.72 9.65
C GLU A 68 -1.74 12.48 10.61
N LEU A 69 -2.82 13.10 10.10
CA LEU A 69 -3.82 13.73 10.96
C LEU A 69 -4.51 12.70 11.87
N LEU A 70 -4.87 11.53 11.33
CA LEU A 70 -5.51 10.47 12.10
C LEU A 70 -4.65 9.91 13.23
N THR A 71 -3.33 10.13 13.24
CA THR A 71 -2.48 9.74 14.38
C THR A 71 -2.92 10.37 15.71
N ARG A 72 -3.60 11.53 15.66
CA ARG A 72 -4.07 12.26 16.85
C ARG A 72 -5.58 12.45 16.86
N TYR A 73 -6.18 12.73 15.70
CA TYR A 73 -7.59 13.15 15.63
C TYR A 73 -8.60 12.00 15.60
N HIS A 74 -8.15 10.74 15.73
CA HIS A 74 -9.05 9.61 15.95
C HIS A 74 -9.53 9.49 17.41
N VAL A 75 -8.87 10.23 18.33
CA VAL A 75 -9.19 10.24 19.77
C VAL A 75 -10.26 11.29 20.02
N GLU A 76 -11.44 10.84 20.43
CA GLU A 76 -12.60 11.71 20.67
C GLU A 76 -12.69 12.16 22.14
N ASP A 77 -12.09 11.42 23.08
CA ASP A 77 -12.08 11.80 24.50
C ASP A 77 -11.10 12.97 24.75
N PRO A 78 -11.57 14.10 25.33
CA PRO A 78 -10.74 15.28 25.52
C PRO A 78 -9.52 15.07 26.43
N ALA A 79 -9.64 14.23 27.47
CA ALA A 79 -8.56 14.01 28.42
C ALA A 79 -7.46 13.12 27.81
N GLN A 80 -7.86 12.07 27.07
CA GLN A 80 -6.93 11.24 26.29
C GLN A 80 -6.27 12.02 25.16
N PHE A 81 -7.02 12.88 24.47
CA PHE A 81 -6.47 13.75 23.42
C PHE A 81 -5.43 14.72 23.99
N TYR A 82 -5.74 15.40 25.10
CA TYR A 82 -4.83 16.34 25.75
C TYR A 82 -3.55 15.68 26.26
N SER A 83 -3.66 14.51 26.89
CA SER A 83 -2.50 13.76 27.39
C SER A 83 -1.71 13.04 26.29
N GLY A 84 -2.32 12.82 25.12
CA GLY A 84 -1.75 12.01 24.04
C GLY A 84 -1.63 10.52 24.39
N SER A 85 -2.38 10.04 25.38
CA SER A 85 -2.27 8.67 25.89
C SER A 85 -2.70 7.60 24.88
N ASP A 86 -3.59 7.96 23.95
CA ASP A 86 -4.06 7.09 22.85
C ASP A 86 -3.57 7.60 21.48
N ALA A 87 -2.51 8.41 21.44
CA ALA A 87 -1.94 8.84 20.18
C ALA A 87 -1.28 7.66 19.45
N TRP A 88 -1.52 7.58 18.15
CA TRP A 88 -0.83 6.65 17.26
C TRP A 88 0.38 7.31 16.60
N GLN A 89 1.11 6.50 15.84
CA GLN A 89 2.11 6.90 14.88
C GLN A 89 1.99 5.99 13.65
N VAL A 90 2.45 6.47 12.50
CA VAL A 90 2.75 5.57 11.38
C VAL A 90 4.06 4.87 11.75
N PRO A 91 4.12 3.52 11.72
CA PRO A 91 5.35 2.81 12.04
C PRO A 91 6.44 3.13 11.01
N ASP A 92 7.69 3.02 11.46
CA ASP A 92 8.84 3.07 10.56
C ASP A 92 8.83 1.86 9.63
N ASP A 93 9.27 2.09 8.40
CA ASP A 93 9.48 1.07 7.37
C ASP A 93 10.64 0.18 7.78
N PRO A 94 10.38 -1.09 8.12
CA PRO A 94 11.42 -1.94 8.68
C PRO A 94 12.33 -2.55 7.60
N THR A 95 12.01 -2.35 6.32
CA THR A 95 12.71 -2.97 5.18
C THR A 95 13.81 -2.07 4.60
N ASN A 96 13.75 -0.77 4.92
CA ASN A 96 14.70 0.25 4.50
C ASN A 96 15.72 0.57 5.61
N LYS A 97 16.98 0.82 5.20
CA LYS A 97 18.06 1.21 6.12
C LYS A 97 17.95 2.67 6.56
N GLU A 98 17.28 3.49 5.77
CA GLU A 98 17.04 4.90 6.10
C GLU A 98 15.76 5.03 6.92
N PRO A 99 15.75 5.88 7.97
CA PRO A 99 14.54 6.16 8.73
C PRO A 99 13.47 6.76 7.84
N GLY A 100 12.30 6.11 7.80
CA GLY A 100 11.14 6.59 7.07
C GLY A 100 9.91 5.82 7.49
N SER A 101 8.73 6.45 7.43
CA SER A 101 7.48 5.74 7.73
C SER A 101 7.12 4.76 6.62
N VAL A 102 6.52 3.62 6.97
CA VAL A 102 5.95 2.68 5.99
C VAL A 102 5.12 3.45 4.96
N PRO A 103 5.42 3.38 3.66
CA PRO A 103 4.64 4.06 2.64
C PRO A 103 3.26 3.40 2.50
N PRO A 104 2.24 4.13 2.03
CA PRO A 104 0.93 3.54 1.81
C PRO A 104 0.93 2.68 0.53
N TYR A 105 0.29 1.52 0.57
CA TYR A 105 0.31 0.55 -0.54
C TYR A 105 -1.05 0.33 -1.17
N TYR A 106 -1.06 0.24 -2.49
CA TYR A 106 -2.26 -0.17 -3.22
C TYR A 106 -2.36 -1.69 -3.21
N LEU A 107 -3.50 -2.19 -2.74
CA LEU A 107 -3.77 -3.61 -2.61
C LEU A 107 -5.23 -3.86 -2.98
N SER A 108 -5.44 -4.91 -3.76
CA SER A 108 -6.78 -5.47 -3.95
C SER A 108 -7.07 -6.41 -2.79
N MET A 109 -7.94 -6.00 -1.88
CA MET A 109 -8.23 -6.76 -0.66
C MET A 109 -9.68 -6.63 -0.23
N LYS A 110 -10.10 -7.50 0.68
CA LYS A 110 -11.41 -7.48 1.32
C LYS A 110 -11.22 -7.14 2.80
N MET A 111 -11.63 -5.94 3.21
CA MET A 111 -11.66 -5.57 4.63
C MET A 111 -12.71 -6.41 5.38
N PRO A 112 -12.53 -6.62 6.70
CA PRO A 112 -13.56 -7.27 7.51
C PRO A 112 -14.94 -6.60 7.34
N GLY A 113 -15.96 -7.41 7.09
CA GLY A 113 -17.34 -6.95 6.87
C GLY A 113 -17.65 -6.42 5.46
N GLN A 114 -16.69 -6.37 4.55
CA GLN A 114 -16.99 -6.16 3.13
C GLN A 114 -17.50 -7.45 2.50
N GLU A 115 -18.29 -7.35 1.43
CA GLU A 115 -18.78 -8.51 0.68
C GLU A 115 -17.82 -8.91 -0.45
N ALA A 116 -17.21 -7.91 -1.10
CA ALA A 116 -16.35 -8.08 -2.27
C ALA A 116 -14.97 -7.44 -2.07
N GLN A 117 -14.00 -7.92 -2.84
CA GLN A 117 -12.66 -7.33 -2.96
C GLN A 117 -12.74 -5.91 -3.52
N GLN A 118 -11.93 -5.00 -2.99
CA GLN A 118 -11.81 -3.62 -3.47
C GLN A 118 -10.34 -3.24 -3.64
N PHE A 119 -10.04 -2.55 -4.74
CA PHE A 119 -8.74 -1.92 -4.93
C PHE A 119 -8.61 -0.74 -3.98
N SER A 120 -7.70 -0.84 -3.02
CA SER A 120 -7.61 0.09 -1.88
C SER A 120 -6.18 0.59 -1.69
N LEU A 121 -6.04 1.83 -1.24
CA LEU A 121 -4.77 2.34 -0.72
C LEU A 121 -4.77 2.18 0.80
N THR A 122 -3.71 1.61 1.35
CA THR A 122 -3.69 1.08 2.72
C THR A 122 -2.55 1.64 3.56
N THR A 123 -2.71 1.64 4.88
CA THR A 123 -1.67 2.00 5.85
C THR A 123 -1.91 1.30 7.19
N THR A 124 -0.85 1.15 7.96
CA THR A 124 -0.88 0.65 9.35
C THR A 124 -0.59 1.78 10.33
N PHE A 125 -0.96 1.54 11.60
CA PHE A 125 -0.68 2.42 12.74
C PHE A 125 -0.22 1.59 13.94
N THR A 126 0.71 2.13 14.71
CA THR A 126 1.06 1.62 16.04
C THR A 126 0.80 2.70 17.09
N PRO A 127 0.46 2.35 18.34
CA PRO A 127 0.43 3.34 19.41
C PRO A 127 1.82 3.93 19.64
N ARG A 128 1.89 5.20 20.04
CA ARG A 128 3.17 5.87 20.25
C ARG A 128 4.01 5.12 21.29
N GLY A 129 5.26 4.81 20.94
CA GLY A 129 6.19 4.10 21.83
C GLY A 129 5.85 2.63 22.08
N ARG A 130 4.90 2.05 21.33
CA ARG A 130 4.59 0.62 21.38
C ARG A 130 4.73 0.00 20.00
N PRO A 131 5.31 -1.21 19.90
CA PRO A 131 5.59 -1.80 18.60
C PRO A 131 4.40 -2.60 18.03
N ASN A 132 3.37 -2.88 18.84
CA ASN A 132 2.21 -3.65 18.42
C ASN A 132 1.30 -2.85 17.48
N LEU A 133 0.64 -3.54 16.54
CA LEU A 133 -0.32 -2.95 15.62
C LEU A 133 -1.54 -2.42 16.39
N GLY A 134 -1.87 -1.14 16.20
CA GLY A 134 -3.02 -0.49 16.84
C GLY A 134 -4.20 -0.30 15.89
N ALA A 135 -3.93 -0.06 14.60
CA ALA A 135 -4.97 0.04 13.59
C ALA A 135 -4.46 -0.24 12.17
N PHE A 136 -5.40 -0.55 11.30
CA PHE A 136 -5.22 -0.64 9.86
C PHE A 136 -6.26 0.23 9.16
N MET A 137 -5.87 0.97 8.14
CA MET A 137 -6.78 1.82 7.39
C MET A 137 -6.66 1.54 5.89
N ALA A 138 -7.81 1.49 5.22
CA ALA A 138 -7.92 1.38 3.79
C ALA A 138 -8.82 2.50 3.24
N VAL A 139 -8.44 3.09 2.10
CA VAL A 139 -9.32 3.96 1.32
C VAL A 139 -9.57 3.33 -0.03
N ASN A 140 -10.83 3.31 -0.48
CA ASN A 140 -11.16 2.80 -1.80
C ASN A 140 -10.48 3.67 -2.87
N ALA A 141 -9.61 3.03 -3.66
CA ALA A 141 -8.78 3.66 -4.68
C ALA A 141 -9.28 3.45 -6.11
N ASP A 142 -10.38 2.70 -6.30
CA ASP A 142 -11.02 2.48 -7.59
C ASP A 142 -11.86 3.70 -7.99
N ALA A 143 -11.35 4.48 -8.95
CA ALA A 143 -11.97 5.71 -9.42
C ALA A 143 -13.32 5.51 -10.15
N ALA A 144 -13.58 4.30 -10.65
CA ALA A 144 -14.87 3.94 -11.25
C ALA A 144 -15.91 3.53 -10.19
N SER A 145 -15.47 3.22 -8.96
CA SER A 145 -16.35 2.82 -7.88
C SER A 145 -17.18 3.99 -7.33
N LYS A 146 -18.45 3.71 -7.02
CA LYS A 146 -19.33 4.63 -6.26
C LYS A 146 -18.79 4.98 -4.88
N ASP A 147 -17.97 4.10 -4.31
CA ASP A 147 -17.40 4.22 -2.97
C ASP A 147 -15.97 4.81 -3.02
N TYR A 148 -15.53 5.36 -4.16
CA TYR A 148 -14.20 5.98 -4.31
C TYR A 148 -13.92 7.00 -3.21
N GLY A 149 -12.79 6.86 -2.55
CA GLY A 149 -12.37 7.74 -1.45
C GLY A 149 -13.04 7.47 -0.11
N GLU A 150 -13.93 6.48 0.00
CA GLU A 150 -14.44 6.01 1.29
C GLU A 150 -13.30 5.38 2.10
N MET A 151 -13.09 5.87 3.33
CA MET A 151 -12.07 5.37 4.25
C MET A 151 -12.69 4.43 5.27
N ARG A 152 -12.00 3.32 5.52
CA ARG A 152 -12.38 2.32 6.51
C ARG A 152 -11.21 2.13 7.47
N LEU A 153 -11.49 2.31 8.75
CA LEU A 153 -10.52 2.16 9.83
C LEU A 153 -10.87 0.92 10.65
N LEU A 154 -9.95 -0.04 10.69
CA LEU A 154 -10.00 -1.22 11.54
C LEU A 154 -9.14 -0.97 12.77
N ARG A 155 -9.76 -0.80 13.94
CA ARG A 155 -9.05 -0.75 15.22
C ARG A 155 -8.68 -2.16 15.66
N VAL A 156 -7.44 -2.35 16.07
CA VAL A 156 -6.92 -3.64 16.52
C VAL A 156 -6.93 -3.66 18.04
N THR A 157 -7.80 -4.49 18.62
CA THR A 157 -7.97 -4.60 20.08
C THR A 157 -7.21 -5.78 20.67
N SER A 158 -6.84 -6.76 19.84
CA SER A 158 -6.01 -7.89 20.22
C SER A 158 -4.52 -7.53 20.17
N THR A 159 -3.67 -8.33 20.80
CA THR A 159 -2.21 -8.15 20.71
C THR A 159 -1.71 -8.70 19.37
N VAL A 160 -1.63 -7.82 18.37
CA VAL A 160 -1.10 -8.12 17.04
C VAL A 160 0.27 -7.46 16.87
N LYS A 161 1.20 -8.18 16.26
CA LYS A 161 2.56 -7.69 16.00
C LYS A 161 2.52 -6.51 15.01
N GLY A 162 3.26 -5.44 15.26
CA GLY A 162 3.44 -4.41 14.24
C GLY A 162 4.48 -4.81 13.19
N PRO A 163 4.59 -4.05 12.07
CA PRO A 163 5.57 -4.32 11.01
C PRO A 163 7.00 -4.53 11.52
N GLY A 164 7.48 -3.67 12.42
CA GLY A 164 8.84 -3.78 12.97
C GLY A 164 9.10 -5.04 13.80
N GLN A 165 8.08 -5.57 14.49
CA GLN A 165 8.21 -6.84 15.22
C GLN A 165 8.30 -8.01 14.26
N VAL A 166 7.42 -8.04 13.24
CA VAL A 166 7.43 -9.09 12.23
C VAL A 166 8.76 -9.11 11.48
N GLN A 167 9.30 -7.95 11.11
CA GLN A 167 10.64 -7.89 10.50
C GLN A 167 11.73 -8.42 11.43
N SER A 168 11.68 -8.06 12.71
CA SER A 168 12.67 -8.52 13.68
C SER A 168 12.65 -10.04 13.84
N GLU A 169 11.45 -10.64 13.88
CA GLU A 169 11.30 -12.09 13.92
C GLU A 169 11.73 -12.76 12.62
N LEU A 170 11.43 -12.15 11.47
CA LEU A 170 11.86 -12.66 10.17
C LEU A 170 13.39 -12.66 10.05
N ASN A 171 14.04 -11.56 10.44
CA ASN A 171 15.50 -11.45 10.44
C ASN A 171 16.16 -12.42 11.42
N GLY A 172 15.45 -12.83 12.47
CA GLY A 172 15.89 -13.82 13.45
C GLY A 172 15.56 -15.28 13.09
N ASN A 173 14.83 -15.51 11.99
CA ASN A 173 14.54 -16.86 11.51
C ASN A 173 15.79 -17.48 10.87
N ASP A 174 16.06 -18.75 11.21
CA ASP A 174 17.28 -19.44 10.78
C ASP A 174 17.41 -19.54 9.25
N ASP A 175 16.33 -19.86 8.54
CA ASP A 175 16.34 -20.00 7.07
C ASP A 175 16.61 -18.65 6.38
N VAL A 176 16.04 -17.58 6.92
CA VAL A 176 16.26 -16.22 6.43
C VAL A 176 17.69 -15.77 6.73
N ALA A 177 18.17 -15.96 7.95
CA ALA A 177 19.52 -15.60 8.36
C ALA A 177 20.59 -16.35 7.55
N GLU A 178 20.36 -17.65 7.29
CA GLU A 178 21.22 -18.46 6.43
C GLU A 178 21.21 -17.97 4.99
N PHE A 179 20.03 -17.75 4.40
CA PHE A 179 19.91 -17.20 3.04
C PHE A 179 20.65 -15.86 2.91
N VAL A 180 20.46 -14.97 3.89
CA VAL A 180 21.10 -13.66 3.92
C VAL A 180 22.62 -13.80 4.00
N ARG A 181 23.12 -14.65 4.88
CA ARG A 181 24.56 -14.92 5.02
C ARG A 181 25.17 -15.49 3.74
N ASN A 182 24.45 -16.38 3.05
CA ASN A 182 24.97 -17.09 1.87
C ASN A 182 25.01 -16.21 0.62
N LEU A 183 24.09 -15.25 0.48
CA LEU A 183 23.99 -14.42 -0.71
C LEU A 183 24.62 -13.04 -0.56
N LYS A 184 24.75 -12.53 0.65
CA LYS A 184 25.40 -11.24 0.88
C LYS A 184 26.91 -11.37 0.72
N GLY A 185 27.44 -10.81 -0.35
CA GLY A 185 28.86 -10.88 -0.70
C GLY A 185 29.35 -9.62 -1.41
N THR A 186 30.59 -9.64 -1.91
CA THR A 186 31.20 -8.49 -2.60
C THR A 186 30.41 -8.06 -3.83
N ASP A 187 29.83 -9.02 -4.56
CA ASP A 187 29.13 -8.78 -5.84
C ASP A 187 27.62 -8.99 -5.75
N SER A 188 27.05 -9.19 -4.56
CA SER A 188 25.61 -9.37 -4.40
C SER A 188 25.09 -8.77 -3.10
N ASP A 189 23.99 -8.03 -3.22
CA ASP A 189 23.27 -7.46 -2.09
C ASP A 189 21.82 -7.92 -2.08
N ILE A 190 21.23 -7.89 -0.89
CA ILE A 190 19.84 -8.27 -0.66
C ILE A 190 19.00 -7.02 -0.52
N GLU A 191 17.87 -7.05 -1.20
CA GLU A 191 16.87 -6.00 -1.14
C GLU A 191 15.56 -6.59 -0.66
N TYR A 192 15.15 -6.16 0.53
CA TYR A 192 13.82 -6.45 1.03
C TYR A 192 12.81 -5.58 0.28
N GLY A 193 11.75 -6.21 -0.21
CA GLY A 193 10.61 -5.48 -0.72
C GLY A 193 9.82 -4.84 0.41
N ASN A 194 8.59 -4.44 0.10
CA ASN A 194 7.71 -3.88 1.11
C ASN A 194 7.11 -4.98 1.98
N LEU A 195 7.15 -4.81 3.30
CA LEU A 195 6.41 -5.67 4.24
C LEU A 195 4.92 -5.30 4.21
N LEU A 196 4.14 -6.05 3.44
CA LEU A 196 2.70 -5.86 3.30
C LEU A 196 1.98 -6.45 4.51
N THR A 197 1.11 -5.66 5.15
CA THR A 197 0.24 -6.10 6.25
C THR A 197 -1.20 -6.17 5.74
N VAL A 198 -1.84 -7.34 5.83
CA VAL A 198 -3.18 -7.58 5.27
C VAL A 198 -4.09 -8.17 6.35
N PRO A 199 -5.22 -7.52 6.69
CA PRO A 199 -6.23 -8.11 7.56
C PRO A 199 -6.82 -9.37 6.91
N LEU A 200 -6.89 -10.48 7.66
CA LEU A 200 -7.41 -11.75 7.17
C LEU A 200 -8.00 -12.57 8.33
N GLU A 201 -9.25 -13.05 8.21
CA GLU A 201 -9.90 -13.98 9.15
C GLU A 201 -9.74 -13.61 10.65
N GLY A 202 -9.83 -12.33 10.98
CA GLY A 202 -9.68 -11.83 12.37
C GLY A 202 -8.24 -11.70 12.87
N GLY A 203 -7.26 -12.06 12.03
CA GLY A 203 -5.83 -11.84 12.22
C GLY A 203 -5.22 -10.94 11.14
N PHE A 204 -3.89 -11.03 11.02
CA PHE A 204 -3.11 -10.29 10.03
C PHE A 204 -2.10 -11.21 9.38
N LEU A 205 -2.09 -11.19 8.05
CA LEU A 205 -1.10 -11.82 7.19
C LEU A 205 -0.05 -10.79 6.82
N TYR A 206 1.22 -11.15 6.97
CA TYR A 206 2.36 -10.34 6.57
C TYR A 206 3.07 -11.02 5.41
N ILE A 207 3.40 -10.28 4.37
CA ILE A 207 4.09 -10.79 3.18
C ILE A 207 5.24 -9.85 2.85
N GLU A 208 6.44 -10.38 2.68
CA GLU A 208 7.61 -9.63 2.24
C GLU A 208 8.35 -10.38 1.13
N PRO A 209 8.39 -9.83 -0.10
CA PRO A 209 9.25 -10.37 -1.14
C PRO A 209 10.71 -9.98 -0.86
N VAL A 210 11.63 -10.93 -1.07
CA VAL A 210 13.07 -10.73 -0.91
C VAL A 210 13.76 -10.89 -2.26
N TYR A 211 14.42 -9.82 -2.68
CA TYR A 211 15.12 -9.72 -3.94
C TYR A 211 16.64 -9.80 -3.72
N THR A 212 17.34 -10.23 -4.75
CA THR A 212 18.81 -10.12 -4.83
C THR A 212 19.19 -9.24 -6.00
N ARG A 213 20.18 -8.37 -5.79
CA ARG A 213 20.87 -7.64 -6.85
C ARG A 213 22.28 -8.22 -7.01
N GLY A 214 22.76 -8.27 -8.26
CA GLY A 214 24.08 -8.79 -8.59
C GLY A 214 24.88 -7.80 -9.43
N GLY A 215 26.08 -7.44 -8.97
CA GLY A 215 27.10 -6.70 -9.72
C GLY A 215 26.63 -5.45 -10.48
N ASN A 216 27.29 -5.16 -11.60
CA ASN A 216 27.10 -3.94 -12.40
C ASN A 216 25.70 -3.79 -13.07
N GLN A 217 24.86 -4.83 -13.04
CA GLN A 217 23.51 -4.79 -13.60
C GLN A 217 22.51 -4.70 -12.45
N ASN A 218 21.95 -3.50 -12.24
CA ASN A 218 21.12 -3.15 -11.09
C ASN A 218 19.68 -3.71 -11.16
N TYR A 219 19.51 -4.94 -11.65
CA TYR A 219 18.20 -5.58 -11.82
C TYR A 219 17.87 -6.47 -10.61
N PRO A 220 16.83 -6.15 -9.81
CA PRO A 220 16.43 -6.97 -8.68
C PRO A 220 15.71 -8.24 -9.17
N LEU A 221 16.20 -9.40 -8.73
CA LEU A 221 15.57 -10.69 -9.00
C LEU A 221 14.88 -11.21 -7.75
N LEU A 222 13.58 -11.54 -7.85
CA LEU A 222 12.85 -12.17 -6.76
C LEU A 222 13.49 -13.53 -6.47
N ARG A 223 13.85 -13.78 -5.22
CA ARG A 223 14.43 -15.06 -4.80
C ARG A 223 13.54 -15.80 -3.83
N LYS A 224 12.92 -15.07 -2.91
CA LYS A 224 12.14 -15.64 -1.82
C LYS A 224 10.96 -14.75 -1.47
N VAL A 225 9.95 -15.33 -0.85
CA VAL A 225 8.81 -14.64 -0.26
C VAL A 225 8.65 -15.13 1.17
N ALA A 226 8.80 -14.21 2.11
CA ALA A 226 8.47 -14.43 3.50
C ALA A 226 6.96 -14.23 3.70
N ALA A 227 6.32 -15.14 4.44
CA ALA A 227 4.96 -14.94 4.91
C ALA A 227 4.84 -15.25 6.40
N SER A 228 4.00 -14.48 7.10
CA SER A 228 3.72 -14.69 8.51
C SER A 228 2.23 -14.53 8.82
N TYR A 229 1.67 -15.50 9.55
CA TYR A 229 0.31 -15.46 10.06
C TYR A 229 0.28 -16.03 11.48
N GLY A 230 -0.15 -15.22 12.44
CA GLY A 230 -0.10 -15.58 13.87
C GLY A 230 1.34 -15.75 14.38
N SER A 231 1.70 -16.97 14.76
CA SER A 231 3.05 -17.33 15.23
C SER A 231 3.91 -18.05 14.18
N LYS A 232 3.34 -18.36 13.01
CA LYS A 232 4.03 -19.13 11.97
C LYS A 232 4.65 -18.19 10.96
N ILE A 233 5.94 -18.39 10.70
CA ILE A 233 6.75 -17.68 9.70
C ILE A 233 7.27 -18.73 8.73
N VAL A 234 7.17 -18.44 7.43
CA VAL A 234 7.65 -19.30 6.33
C VAL A 234 8.44 -18.47 5.33
N PHE A 235 9.33 -19.13 4.57
CA PHE A 235 10.25 -18.46 3.66
C PHE A 235 10.49 -19.27 2.39
N GLU A 236 9.63 -19.05 1.39
CA GLU A 236 9.52 -19.93 0.21
C GLU A 236 9.95 -19.24 -1.08
N ASN A 237 10.00 -19.95 -2.21
CA ASN A 237 10.50 -19.40 -3.48
C ASN A 237 9.46 -18.58 -4.23
N SER A 238 8.18 -18.72 -3.88
CA SER A 238 7.07 -17.97 -4.48
C SER A 238 6.02 -17.59 -3.45
N LEU A 239 5.15 -16.64 -3.83
CA LEU A 239 4.00 -16.27 -3.00
C LEU A 239 3.06 -17.46 -2.79
N GLY A 240 2.80 -18.26 -3.83
CA GLY A 240 1.93 -19.43 -3.73
C GLY A 240 2.46 -20.46 -2.73
N GLU A 241 3.76 -20.78 -2.82
CA GLU A 241 4.43 -21.67 -1.86
C GLU A 241 4.35 -21.11 -0.43
N ALA A 242 4.63 -19.81 -0.24
CA ALA A 242 4.57 -19.18 1.08
C ALA A 242 3.16 -19.18 1.66
N LEU A 243 2.11 -18.97 0.84
CA LEU A 243 0.72 -19.03 1.29
C LEU A 243 0.31 -20.46 1.65
N ASN A 244 0.63 -21.44 0.81
CA ASN A 244 0.38 -22.86 1.08
C ASN A 244 1.08 -23.29 2.37
N ALA A 245 2.37 -22.94 2.49
CA ALA A 245 3.18 -23.25 3.66
C ALA A 245 2.63 -22.58 4.92
N VAL A 246 2.24 -21.30 4.90
CA VAL A 246 1.76 -20.61 6.11
C VAL A 246 0.41 -21.15 6.57
N PHE A 247 -0.53 -21.43 5.64
CA PHE A 247 -1.85 -21.97 5.99
C PHE A 247 -1.90 -23.49 6.14
N GLY A 248 -0.81 -24.19 5.80
CA GLY A 248 -0.75 -25.66 5.91
C GLY A 248 -1.65 -26.37 4.90
N VAL A 249 -1.79 -25.79 3.71
CA VAL A 249 -2.55 -26.35 2.59
C VAL A 249 -1.59 -27.15 1.72
N GLU A 250 -1.91 -28.42 1.46
CA GLU A 250 -1.21 -29.21 0.46
C GLU A 250 -1.63 -28.73 -0.93
N ASP A 251 -0.68 -28.65 -1.85
CA ASP A 251 -0.84 -27.97 -3.14
C ASP A 251 -1.90 -28.67 -4.02
N ASP A 252 -3.10 -28.10 -4.12
CA ASP A 252 -4.11 -28.48 -5.13
C ASP A 252 -3.87 -27.77 -6.49
N GLY A 253 -2.68 -27.19 -6.67
CA GLY A 253 -2.30 -26.45 -7.87
C GLY A 253 -2.66 -24.98 -7.73
N ALA A 254 -1.64 -24.15 -7.52
CA ALA A 254 -1.74 -22.70 -7.62
C ALA A 254 -2.46 -22.30 -8.93
N THR A 255 -3.58 -21.59 -8.82
CA THR A 255 -4.11 -20.85 -9.96
C THR A 255 -3.05 -19.83 -10.37
N THR A 256 -2.47 -20.03 -11.55
CA THR A 256 -1.57 -19.07 -12.20
C THR A 256 -2.20 -17.68 -12.11
N PRO A 257 -1.43 -16.62 -11.79
CA PRO A 257 -1.90 -15.27 -12.03
C PRO A 257 -2.43 -15.18 -13.47
N PRO A 258 -3.56 -14.48 -13.73
CA PRO A 258 -3.99 -14.28 -15.11
C PRO A 258 -2.83 -13.70 -15.90
N ASP A 259 -2.57 -14.27 -17.07
CA ASP A 259 -1.56 -13.77 -18.01
C ASP A 259 -1.75 -12.26 -18.17
N PRO A 260 -0.69 -11.44 -18.20
CA PRO A 260 -0.82 -10.06 -18.62
C PRO A 260 -1.47 -10.10 -20.00
N SER A 261 -2.69 -9.57 -20.13
CA SER A 261 -3.33 -9.38 -21.42
C SER A 261 -2.33 -8.70 -22.36
N GLU A 262 -2.16 -9.27 -23.56
CA GLU A 262 -1.26 -8.77 -24.59
C GLU A 262 -1.28 -7.23 -24.67
N PRO A 263 -0.12 -6.58 -24.87
CA PRO A 263 -0.11 -5.15 -25.19
C PRO A 263 -1.03 -4.90 -26.40
N PRO A 264 -1.75 -3.76 -26.46
CA PRO A 264 -2.52 -3.40 -27.63
C PRO A 264 -1.59 -3.46 -28.85
N GLY A 265 -1.97 -4.28 -29.84
CA GLY A 265 -1.16 -4.60 -31.00
C GLY A 265 -0.64 -3.36 -31.72
N GLU A 266 0.54 -3.53 -32.31
CA GLU A 266 1.13 -2.60 -33.29
C GLU A 266 0.05 -2.09 -34.25
N THR A 267 -0.16 -0.78 -34.24
CA THR A 267 -0.80 -0.10 -35.37
C THR A 267 0.13 -0.23 -36.56
N ASP A 268 -0.26 -1.04 -37.55
CA ASP A 268 0.33 -1.05 -38.89
C ASP A 268 0.43 0.38 -39.45
N GLU A 269 1.55 0.66 -40.11
CA GLU A 269 1.92 1.93 -40.77
C GLU A 269 0.89 2.49 -41.78
#